data_AF-X1FUK4-F1
#
_entry.id   AF-X1FUK4-F1
#
_cell.length_a   1.000
_cell.length_b   1.000
_cell.length_c   1.000
_cell.angle_alpha   90.00
_cell.angle_beta   90.00
_cell.angle_gamma   90.00
#
_symmetry.space_group_name_H-M   'P 1'
#
loop_
_entity.id
_entity.type
_entity.pdbx_description
1 polymer ?
#
loop_
_entity_poly.entity_id
_entity_poly.type
_entity_poly.pdbx_seq_one_letter_code
_entity_poly.pdbx_strand_id
1 'polypeptide(L)'
;MQQTLFIVLDGIDGSGTTTHSKLLAGFLILKGLKIHLTKEPSNSEIGKLLRNFLKDDKIPPSTDALLFAADRDLHYRNEIKMKLEEGI
;
A
#
# COMPACT_ATOMS: atom_id res chain seq x y z
N MET A 1 -20.95 -16.03 0.88
CA MET A 1 -19.64 -15.40 1.16
C MET A 1 -19.80 -13.91 0.93
N GLN A 2 -19.53 -13.08 1.93
CA GLN A 2 -19.54 -11.63 1.75
C GLN A 2 -18.31 -11.26 0.91
N GLN A 3 -18.48 -10.48 -0.16
CA GLN A 3 -17.37 -10.08 -1.03
C GLN A 3 -16.51 -9.03 -0.31
N THR A 4 -15.23 -9.34 -0.09
CA THR A 4 -14.23 -8.37 0.38
C THR A 4 -13.72 -7.55 -0.81
N LEU A 5 -13.53 -6.24 -0.63
CA LEU A 5 -13.07 -5.33 -1.68
C LEU A 5 -11.64 -4.89 -1.41
N PHE A 6 -10.77 -4.99 -2.42
CA PHE A 6 -9.43 -4.41 -2.38
C PHE A 6 -9.40 -3.18 -3.28
N ILE A 7 -9.18 -2.00 -2.69
CA ILE A 7 -9.21 -0.71 -3.39
C ILE A 7 -7.79 -0.12 -3.41
N VAL A 8 -7.29 0.21 -4.60
CA VAL A 8 -5.99 0.88 -4.78
C VAL A 8 -6.22 2.30 -5.27
N LEU A 9 -5.51 3.26 -4.67
CA LEU A 9 -5.47 4.66 -5.08
C LEU A 9 -4.05 4.95 -5.56
N ASP A 10 -3.93 5.32 -6.84
CA ASP A 10 -2.64 5.59 -7.48
C ASP A 10 -2.65 6.97 -8.16
N GLY A 11 -1.47 7.54 -8.34
CA GLY A 11 -1.29 8.87 -8.90
C GLY A 11 0.11 9.42 -8.61
N ILE A 12 0.52 10.40 -9.42
CA ILE A 12 1.82 11.07 -9.27
C ILE A 12 1.93 11.80 -7.92
N ASP A 13 3.16 12.14 -7.53
CA ASP A 13 3.42 12.94 -6.33
C ASP A 13 2.59 14.23 -6.32
N GLY A 14 1.97 14.51 -5.17
CA GLY A 14 1.09 15.68 -5.02
C GLY A 14 -0.33 15.53 -5.56
N SER A 15 -0.68 14.41 -6.23
CA SER A 15 -2.06 14.15 -6.72
C SER A 15 -3.10 13.97 -5.60
N GLY A 16 -2.67 13.84 -4.35
CA GLY A 16 -3.54 13.77 -3.19
C GLY A 16 -4.04 12.37 -2.84
N THR A 17 -3.42 11.29 -3.35
CA THR A 17 -3.77 9.89 -3.01
C THR A 17 -3.83 9.63 -1.51
N THR A 18 -2.87 10.15 -0.74
CA THR A 18 -2.84 10.02 0.73
C THR A 18 -4.01 10.72 1.42
N THR A 19 -4.43 11.88 0.90
CA THR A 19 -5.58 12.62 1.46
C THR A 19 -6.87 11.89 1.14
N HIS A 20 -7.07 11.52 -0.12
CA HIS A 20 -8.29 10.85 -0.57
C HIS A 20 -8.45 9.45 0.03
N SER A 21 -7.37 8.71 0.27
CA SER A 21 -7.44 7.40 0.92
C SER A 21 -7.97 7.49 2.36
N LYS A 22 -7.53 8.51 3.12
CA LYS A 22 -8.04 8.79 4.47
C LYS A 22 -9.49 9.25 4.46
N LEU A 23 -9.87 10.12 3.52
CA LEU A 23 -11.25 10.60 3.37
C LEU A 23 -12.20 9.45 3.01
N LEU A 24 -11.81 8.60 2.06
CA LEU A 24 -12.58 7.42 1.66
C LEU A 24 -12.72 6.45 2.83
N ALA A 25 -11.63 6.13 3.52
CA ALA A 25 -11.66 5.26 4.70
C ALA A 25 -12.62 5.80 5.77
N GLY A 26 -12.53 7.09 6.10
CA GLY A 26 -13.43 7.73 7.07
C GLY A 26 -14.90 7.67 6.64
N PHE A 27 -15.19 7.95 5.36
CA PHE A 27 -16.55 7.86 4.83
C PHE A 27 -17.13 6.44 4.95
N LEU A 28 -16.35 5.41 4.61
CA LEU A 28 -16.81 4.02 4.66
C LEU A 28 -16.96 3.52 6.11
N ILE A 29 -16.08 3.94 7.02
CA ILE A 29 -16.22 3.67 8.46
C ILE A 29 -17.53 4.26 9.00
N LEU A 30 -17.88 5.49 8.61
CA LEU A 30 -19.16 6.12 8.99
C LEU A 30 -20.39 5.38 8.43
N LYS A 31 -20.22 4.58 7.38
CA LYS A 31 -21.26 3.69 6.82
C LYS A 31 -21.32 2.33 7.52
N GLY A 32 -20.51 2.10 8.56
CA GLY A 32 -20.47 0.86 9.32
C GLY A 32 -19.65 -0.26 8.68
N LEU A 33 -18.79 0.05 7.70
CA LEU A 33 -17.90 -0.92 7.07
C LEU A 33 -16.61 -1.08 7.86
N LYS A 34 -16.07 -2.30 7.89
CA LYS A 34 -14.70 -2.56 8.36
C LYS A 34 -13.74 -2.09 7.29
N ILE A 35 -12.68 -1.37 7.68
CA ILE A 35 -11.71 -0.79 6.77
C ILE A 35 -10.31 -1.01 7.32
N HIS A 36 -9.41 -1.48 6.46
CA HIS A 36 -7.97 -1.51 6.70
C HIS A 36 -7.26 -0.63 5.69
N LEU A 37 -6.62 0.44 6.18
CA LEU A 37 -5.85 1.34 5.33
C LEU A 37 -4.37 0.98 5.42
N THR A 38 -3.74 0.77 4.27
CA THR A 38 -2.30 0.53 4.17
C THR A 38 -1.70 1.23 2.95
N LYS A 39 -0.37 1.18 2.78
CA LYS A 39 0.35 1.88 1.71
C LYS A 39 1.66 1.20 1.33
N GLU A 40 2.12 1.49 0.12
CA GLU A 40 3.45 1.12 -0.39
C GLU A 40 4.30 2.37 -0.67
N PRO A 41 5.63 2.33 -0.50
CA PRO A 41 6.41 1.25 0.10
C PRO A 41 6.00 0.94 1.54
N SER A 42 5.93 -0.34 1.89
CA SER A 42 5.42 -0.85 3.16
C SER A 42 6.40 -0.61 4.31
N ASN A 43 6.03 -0.97 5.55
CA ASN A 43 6.93 -0.92 6.70
C ASN A 43 7.87 -2.14 6.83
N SER A 44 7.89 -3.03 5.84
CA SER A 44 8.81 -4.17 5.79
C SER A 44 10.28 -3.73 5.71
N GLU A 45 11.21 -4.64 5.98
CA GLU A 45 12.65 -4.36 5.80
C GLU A 45 12.99 -4.01 4.35
N ILE A 46 12.31 -4.62 3.38
CA ILE A 46 12.47 -4.29 1.95
C ILE A 46 11.91 -2.89 1.67
N GLY A 47 10.74 -2.55 2.20
CA GLY A 47 10.14 -1.22 2.05
C GLY A 47 10.98 -0.11 2.68
N LYS A 48 11.64 -0.39 3.82
CA LYS A 48 12.62 0.52 4.44
C LYS A 48 13.86 0.67 3.57
N LEU A 49 14.40 -0.42 3.03
CA LEU A 49 15.54 -0.41 2.12
C LEU A 49 15.23 0.39 0.85
N LEU A 50 14.09 0.13 0.22
CA LEU A 50 13.60 0.85 -0.96
C LEU A 50 13.52 2.37 -0.70
N ARG A 51 12.94 2.79 0.43
CA ARG A 51 12.89 4.23 0.80
C ARG A 51 14.26 4.88 0.95
N ASN A 52 15.29 4.11 1.28
CA ASN A 52 16.66 4.62 1.33
C ASN A 52 17.25 4.73 -0.08
N PHE A 53 16.98 3.77 -0.96
CA PHE A 53 17.49 3.71 -2.33
C PHE A 53 16.87 4.78 -3.22
N LEU A 54 15.57 5.07 -3.05
CA LEU A 54 14.87 6.14 -3.78
C LEU A 54 15.44 7.55 -3.53
N LYS A 55 16.35 7.72 -2.56
CA LYS A 55 17.04 8.99 -2.28
C LYS A 55 18.40 9.08 -2.97
N ASP A 56 18.87 8.01 -3.60
CA ASP A 56 20.17 7.93 -4.24
C ASP A 56 20.02 7.82 -5.76
N ASP A 57 20.25 8.94 -6.45
CA ASP A 57 20.13 9.05 -7.91
C ASP A 57 21.13 8.15 -8.68
N LYS A 58 22.07 7.51 -7.99
CA LYS A 58 23.01 6.55 -8.61
C LYS A 58 22.40 5.15 -8.78
N ILE A 59 21.28 4.88 -8.12
CA ILE A 59 20.59 3.59 -8.22
C ILE A 59 19.89 3.52 -9.59
N PRO A 60 20.13 2.46 -10.39
CA PRO A 60 19.41 2.29 -11.64
C PRO A 60 17.90 2.13 -11.40
N PRO A 61 17.03 2.75 -12.22
CA PRO A 61 15.57 2.63 -12.05
C PRO A 61 15.04 1.19 -12.06
N SER A 62 15.76 0.27 -12.74
CA SER A 62 15.44 -1.16 -12.72
C SER A 62 15.58 -1.78 -11.34
N THR A 63 16.54 -1.32 -10.54
CA THR A 63 16.74 -1.79 -9.17
C THR A 63 15.60 -1.36 -8.27
N ASP A 64 15.15 -0.11 -8.39
CA ASP A 64 13.99 0.39 -7.64
C ASP A 64 12.72 -0.39 -8.01
N ALA A 65 12.50 -0.66 -9.29
CA ALA A 65 11.37 -1.45 -9.75
C ALA A 65 11.34 -2.86 -9.15
N LEU A 66 12.50 -3.54 -9.07
CA LEU A 66 12.62 -4.85 -8.45
C LEU A 66 12.37 -4.80 -6.93
N LEU A 67 12.88 -3.76 -6.25
CA LEU A 67 12.65 -3.56 -4.83
C LEU A 67 11.17 -3.24 -4.52
N PHE A 68 10.50 -2.47 -5.36
CA PHE A 68 9.06 -2.25 -5.27
C PHE A 68 8.27 -3.56 -5.42
N ALA A 69 8.62 -4.38 -6.42
CA ALA A 69 7.97 -5.68 -6.62
C ALA A 69 8.17 -6.61 -5.41
N ALA A 70 9.37 -6.65 -4.85
CA ALA A 70 9.69 -7.46 -3.68
C ALA A 70 8.98 -6.97 -2.41
N ASP A 71 8.92 -5.66 -2.18
CA ASP A 71 8.20 -5.08 -1.05
C ASP A 71 6.69 -5.35 -1.14
N ARG A 72 6.11 -5.23 -2.34
CA ARG A 72 4.69 -5.53 -2.60
C ARG A 72 4.32 -6.99 -2.34
N ASP A 73 5.15 -7.95 -2.80
CA ASP A 73 4.91 -9.37 -2.53
C ASP A 73 4.91 -9.65 -1.02
N LEU A 74 5.88 -9.08 -0.29
CA LEU A 74 5.98 -9.25 1.16
C LEU A 74 4.81 -8.59 1.90
N HIS A 75 4.43 -7.38 1.49
CA HIS A 75 3.29 -6.66 2.04
C HIS A 75 1.97 -7.42 1.82
N TYR A 76 1.78 -8.00 0.63
CA TYR A 76 0.62 -8.81 0.34
C TYR A 76 0.55 -10.05 1.24
N ARG A 77 1.65 -10.81 1.33
CA ARG A 77 1.71 -12.05 2.11
C ARG A 77 1.55 -11.83 3.61
N ASN A 78 2.10 -10.72 4.13
CA ASN A 78 2.19 -10.47 5.57
C ASN A 78 1.09 -9.58 6.13
N GLU A 79 0.28 -8.94 5.28
CA GLU A 79 -0.74 -7.99 5.75
C GLU A 79 -2.03 -8.10 4.94
N ILE A 80 -1.96 -7.80 3.63
CA ILE A 80 -3.16 -7.64 2.80
C ILE A 80 -3.96 -8.94 2.72
N LYS A 81 -3.30 -10.07 2.45
CA LYS A 81 -3.97 -11.36 2.30
C LYS A 81 -4.79 -11.74 3.54
N MET A 82 -4.21 -11.57 4.73
CA MET A 82 -4.89 -11.88 5.99
C MET A 82 -6.11 -10.98 6.19
N LYS A 83 -6.01 -9.67 5.88
CA LYS A 83 -7.13 -8.74 6.00
C LYS A 83 -8.28 -9.08 5.05
N LEU A 84 -7.96 -9.48 3.82
CA LEU A 84 -8.95 -9.93 2.85
C LEU A 84 -9.70 -11.19 3.33
N GLU A 85 -8.97 -12.15 3.91
CA GLU A 85 -9.53 -13.37 4.50
C GLU A 85 -10.38 -13.11 5.75
N GLU A 86 -10.05 -12.08 6.54
CA GLU A 86 -10.85 -11.59 7.68
C GLU A 86 -12.12 -10.82 7.26
N GLY A 87 -12.30 -10.57 5.95
CA GLY A 87 -13.43 -9.80 5.43
C GLY A 87 -13.32 -8.30 5.71
N ILE A 88 -12.08 -7.77 5.73
CA ILE A 88 -11.75 -6.34 5.95
C ILE A 88 -11.24 -5.70 4.66
#